data_AF-A0A9P9BIR5-F1
#
_entry.id   AF-A0A9P9BIR5-F1
#
_cell.length_a   1.000
_cell.length_b   1.000
_cell.length_c   1.000
_cell.angle_alpha   90.00
_cell.angle_beta   90.00
_cell.angle_gamma   90.00
#
_symmetry.space_group_name_H-M   'P 1'
#
loop_
_entity.id
_entity.type
_entity.pdbx_description
1 polymer ?
#
loop_
_entity_poly.entity_id
_entity_poly.type
_entity_poly.pdbx_seq_one_letter_code
_entity_poly.pdbx_strand_id
1 'polypeptide(L)'
;MAKLSIHDEPVDNTAIARPPGQKAQMTQEMAAEIKTASKPKSLGKNLPQLWFGRTPWLIVGRHAQGTFTECRITNAAAQFADWERRNQADLRMLVAVLGQLREAVKSNGGKHCVAICEKKLFPPVIEVFQSTTAKMAVPDNLRGKIWDAEAGGHPKGSTH
;
A
#
# COMPACT_ATOMS: atom_id res chain seq x y z
N MET A 1 -43.93 -4.92 9.03
CA MET A 1 -42.82 -4.47 9.90
C MET A 1 -42.08 -5.70 10.39
N ALA A 2 -40.87 -5.96 9.88
CA ALA A 2 -40.07 -7.12 10.30
C ALA A 2 -39.06 -6.66 11.35
N LYS A 3 -39.22 -7.16 12.57
CA LYS A 3 -38.35 -6.89 13.71
C LYS A 3 -37.14 -7.83 13.57
N LEU A 4 -35.95 -7.30 13.29
CA LEU A 4 -34.71 -8.09 13.28
C LEU A 4 -34.32 -8.35 14.74
N SER A 5 -34.53 -9.59 15.20
CA SER A 5 -33.95 -10.07 16.46
C SER A 5 -32.51 -10.46 16.19
N ILE A 6 -31.56 -9.70 16.72
CA ILE A 6 -30.15 -10.09 16.73
C ILE A 6 -30.01 -11.06 17.89
N HIS A 7 -29.94 -12.36 17.58
CA HIS A 7 -29.47 -13.34 18.54
C HIS A 7 -27.96 -13.16 18.66
N ASP A 8 -27.55 -12.57 19.78
CA ASP A 8 -26.17 -12.50 20.22
C ASP A 8 -25.84 -13.87 20.86
N GLU A 9 -25.58 -14.86 20.01
CA GLU A 9 -24.97 -16.10 20.50
C GLU A 9 -23.56 -15.74 20.97
N PRO A 10 -23.22 -15.99 22.24
CA PRO A 10 -21.90 -15.66 22.76
C PRO A 10 -20.89 -16.49 21.97
N VAL A 11 -20.15 -15.82 21.08
CA VAL A 11 -18.93 -16.37 20.53
C VAL A 11 -18.01 -16.60 21.71
N ASP A 12 -17.82 -17.88 22.04
CA ASP A 12 -16.91 -18.32 23.08
C ASP A 12 -15.48 -17.90 22.70
N ASN A 13 -15.07 -16.73 23.21
CA ASN A 13 -13.74 -16.15 23.04
C ASN A 13 -12.74 -16.70 24.08
N THR A 14 -13.00 -17.84 24.73
CA THR A 14 -12.11 -18.36 25.80
C THR A 14 -10.76 -18.91 25.34
N ALA A 15 -10.44 -18.87 24.04
CA ALA A 15 -9.06 -18.92 23.57
C ALA A 15 -8.73 -17.53 22.96
N ILE A 16 -8.14 -16.57 23.67
CA ILE A 16 -6.76 -16.55 24.15
C ILE A 16 -6.68 -15.39 25.16
N ALA A 17 -6.82 -15.68 26.46
CA ALA A 17 -6.45 -14.72 27.49
C ALA A 17 -4.91 -14.68 27.58
N ARG A 18 -4.27 -13.79 26.81
CA ARG A 18 -2.82 -13.58 26.89
C ARG A 18 -2.47 -12.84 28.18
N PRO A 19 -1.37 -13.23 28.86
CA PRO A 19 -0.92 -12.53 30.06
C PRO A 19 -0.64 -11.05 29.76
N PRO A 20 -0.96 -10.14 30.71
CA PRO A 20 -0.73 -8.72 30.53
C PRO A 20 0.76 -8.43 30.38
N GLY A 21 1.15 -7.79 29.27
CA GLY A 21 2.53 -7.35 29.01
C GLY A 21 3.13 -7.80 27.68
N GLN A 22 2.55 -8.80 27.01
CA GLN A 22 3.04 -9.21 25.70
C GLN A 22 2.19 -8.56 24.60
N LYS A 23 2.71 -7.52 23.93
CA LYS A 23 2.08 -7.00 22.70
C LYS A 23 2.02 -8.12 21.67
N ALA A 24 0.84 -8.43 21.13
CA ALA A 24 0.76 -9.33 20.00
C ALA A 24 1.47 -8.67 18.84
N GLN A 25 2.53 -9.30 18.33
CA GLN A 25 3.16 -8.86 17.10
C GLN A 25 2.14 -9.10 15.99
N MET A 26 1.40 -8.05 15.61
CA MET A 26 0.46 -8.11 14.49
C MET A 26 1.27 -8.38 13.22
N THR A 27 1.01 -9.53 12.60
CA THR A 27 1.60 -9.87 11.30
C THR A 27 0.78 -9.20 10.20
N GLN A 28 1.40 -8.97 9.06
CA GLN A 28 0.71 -8.40 7.89
C GLN A 28 -0.44 -9.28 7.41
N GLU A 29 -0.41 -10.58 7.71
CA GLU A 29 -1.47 -11.55 7.42
C GLU A 29 -2.78 -11.26 8.17
N MET A 30 -2.71 -10.51 9.26
CA MET A 30 -3.87 -10.04 10.03
C MET A 30 -4.37 -8.66 9.57
N ALA A 31 -3.66 -8.00 8.64
CA ALA A 31 -4.05 -6.68 8.17
C ALA A 31 -5.35 -6.74 7.36
N ALA A 32 -6.20 -5.72 7.53
CA ALA A 32 -7.47 -5.58 6.83
C ALA A 32 -7.59 -4.22 6.13
N GLU A 33 -8.12 -4.25 4.92
CA GLU A 33 -8.56 -3.07 4.17
C GLU A 33 -10.06 -2.89 4.39
N ILE A 34 -10.47 -1.71 4.86
CA ILE A 34 -11.88 -1.37 5.10
C ILE A 34 -12.37 -0.45 3.99
N LYS A 35 -13.49 -0.81 3.37
CA LYS A 35 -14.15 0.00 2.33
C LYS A 35 -15.65 0.09 2.56
N THR A 36 -16.27 1.09 1.96
CA THR A 36 -17.73 1.20 1.87
C THR A 36 -18.18 1.13 0.42
N ALA A 37 -19.39 0.64 0.18
CA ALA A 37 -19.95 0.61 -1.16
C ALA A 37 -21.48 0.67 -1.17
N SER A 38 -22.04 1.53 -2.01
CA SER A 38 -23.50 1.57 -2.24
C SER A 38 -24.00 0.45 -3.16
N LYS A 39 -23.10 -0.17 -3.94
CA LYS A 39 -23.38 -1.29 -4.85
C LYS A 39 -22.31 -2.37 -4.70
N PRO A 40 -22.65 -3.66 -4.95
CA PRO A 40 -21.67 -4.73 -5.01
C PRO A 40 -20.54 -4.40 -6.00
N LYS A 41 -19.29 -4.55 -5.58
CA LYS A 41 -18.10 -4.46 -6.44
C LYS A 41 -17.44 -5.83 -6.48
N SER A 42 -16.90 -6.22 -7.64
CA SER A 42 -16.10 -7.43 -7.73
C SER A 42 -14.83 -7.28 -6.92
N LEU A 43 -14.38 -8.38 -6.31
CA LEU A 43 -13.11 -8.42 -5.57
C LEU A 43 -11.93 -7.99 -6.45
N GLY A 44 -11.98 -8.30 -7.75
CA GLY A 44 -10.98 -7.91 -8.73
C GLY A 44 -10.65 -6.41 -8.77
N LYS A 45 -11.59 -5.53 -8.40
CA LYS A 45 -11.31 -4.08 -8.30
C LYS A 45 -10.41 -3.71 -7.12
N ASN A 46 -10.37 -4.53 -6.08
CA ASN A 46 -9.56 -4.31 -4.88
C ASN A 46 -8.27 -5.14 -4.90
N LEU A 47 -8.23 -6.25 -5.65
CA LEU A 47 -7.07 -7.15 -5.70
C LEU A 47 -5.73 -6.44 -5.95
N PRO A 48 -5.59 -5.44 -6.85
CA PRO A 48 -4.32 -4.74 -7.00
C PRO A 48 -3.83 -4.11 -5.69
N GLN A 49 -4.72 -3.38 -4.99
CA GLN A 49 -4.38 -2.74 -3.72
C GLN A 49 -4.06 -3.77 -2.63
N LEU A 50 -4.88 -4.83 -2.51
CA LEU A 50 -4.70 -5.88 -1.52
C LEU A 50 -3.39 -6.65 -1.75
N TRP A 51 -3.06 -6.95 -3.00
CA TRP A 51 -1.84 -7.66 -3.38
C TRP A 51 -0.59 -6.82 -3.09
N PHE A 52 -0.56 -5.55 -3.52
CA PHE A 52 0.57 -4.64 -3.23
C PHE A 52 0.76 -4.41 -1.73
N GLY A 53 -0.35 -4.24 -0.99
CA GLY A 53 -0.33 -4.05 0.45
C GLY A 53 -0.04 -5.32 1.25
N ARG A 54 -0.06 -6.50 0.61
CA ARG A 54 -0.08 -7.80 1.30
C ARG A 54 -1.19 -7.87 2.36
N THR A 55 -2.33 -7.25 2.10
CA THR A 55 -3.46 -7.12 3.03
C THR A 55 -4.53 -8.12 2.63
N PRO A 56 -4.61 -9.31 3.25
CA PRO A 56 -5.47 -10.38 2.76
C PRO A 56 -6.95 -10.16 3.09
N TRP A 57 -7.27 -9.42 4.15
CA TRP A 57 -8.66 -9.22 4.56
C TRP A 57 -9.25 -7.97 3.92
N LEU A 58 -10.40 -8.13 3.28
CA LEU A 58 -11.22 -7.03 2.78
C LEU A 58 -12.55 -7.01 3.53
N ILE A 59 -12.84 -5.88 4.17
CA ILE A 59 -14.09 -5.64 4.90
C ILE A 59 -14.87 -4.56 4.14
N VAL A 60 -16.07 -4.90 3.65
CA VAL A 60 -16.91 -3.97 2.89
C VAL A 60 -18.24 -3.74 3.62
N GLY A 61 -18.42 -2.54 4.15
CA GLY A 61 -19.70 -2.05 4.63
C GLY A 61 -20.57 -1.57 3.47
N ARG A 62 -21.68 -2.25 3.20
CA ARG A 62 -22.67 -1.79 2.24
C ARG A 62 -23.61 -0.79 2.87
N HIS A 63 -23.87 0.29 2.14
CA HIS A 63 -24.76 1.33 2.64
C HIS A 63 -25.82 1.72 1.60
N ALA A 64 -27.02 2.00 2.08
CA ALA A 64 -28.10 2.60 1.31
C ALA A 64 -28.62 3.81 2.08
N GLN A 65 -28.71 4.97 1.42
CA GLN A 65 -29.28 6.19 2.01
C GLN A 65 -28.64 6.56 3.37
N GLY A 66 -27.31 6.46 3.48
CA GLY A 66 -26.58 6.80 4.69
C GLY A 66 -26.61 5.74 5.80
N THR A 67 -27.33 4.63 5.64
CA THR A 67 -27.41 3.53 6.61
C THR A 67 -26.65 2.31 6.11
N PHE A 68 -25.82 1.70 6.95
CA PHE A 68 -25.17 0.42 6.64
C PHE A 68 -26.17 -0.74 6.76
N THR A 69 -26.25 -1.56 5.72
CA THR A 69 -27.23 -2.66 5.62
C THR A 69 -26.60 -4.04 5.65
N GLU A 70 -25.31 -4.16 5.32
CA GLU A 70 -24.59 -5.43 5.27
C GLU A 70 -23.09 -5.18 5.48
N CYS A 71 -22.39 -6.08 6.16
CA CYS A 71 -20.92 -6.12 6.19
C CYS A 71 -20.45 -7.41 5.54
N ARG A 72 -19.56 -7.32 4.56
CA ARG A 72 -18.91 -8.48 3.93
C ARG A 72 -17.45 -8.54 4.30
N ILE A 73 -17.03 -9.68 4.83
CA ILE A 73 -15.64 -9.97 5.17
C ILE A 73 -15.15 -11.03 4.18
N THR A 74 -14.07 -10.73 3.47
CA THR A 74 -13.47 -11.65 2.50
C THR A 74 -11.99 -11.78 2.76
N ASN A 75 -11.51 -13.02 2.91
CA ASN A 75 -10.09 -13.34 2.82
C ASN A 75 -9.72 -13.55 1.35
N ALA A 76 -8.89 -12.67 0.80
CA ALA A 76 -8.47 -12.67 -0.61
C ALA A 76 -7.11 -13.36 -0.83
N ALA A 77 -6.43 -13.87 0.21
CA ALA A 77 -5.08 -14.41 0.12
C ALA A 77 -4.94 -15.50 -0.96
N ALA A 78 -5.92 -16.42 -1.03
CA ALA A 78 -5.93 -17.49 -2.02
C ALA A 78 -5.97 -16.99 -3.48
N GLN A 79 -6.40 -15.74 -3.72
CA GLN A 79 -6.51 -15.16 -5.06
C GLN A 79 -5.24 -14.42 -5.51
N PHE A 80 -4.28 -14.21 -4.61
CA PHE A 80 -3.10 -13.40 -4.90
C PHE A 80 -2.22 -14.04 -5.98
N ALA A 81 -1.92 -15.34 -5.88
CA ALA A 81 -1.10 -16.04 -6.87
C ALA A 81 -1.75 -16.05 -8.27
N ASP A 82 -3.06 -16.28 -8.33
CA ASP A 82 -3.82 -16.28 -9.58
C ASP A 82 -3.98 -14.89 -10.19
N TRP A 83 -4.12 -13.86 -9.36
CA TRP A 83 -4.14 -12.48 -9.82
C TRP A 83 -2.77 -12.08 -10.37
N GLU A 84 -1.70 -12.36 -9.64
CA GLU A 84 -0.33 -12.08 -10.06
C GLU A 84 0.00 -12.76 -11.38
N ARG A 85 -0.31 -14.06 -11.53
CA ARG A 85 -0.08 -14.81 -12.77
C ARG A 85 -0.77 -14.17 -13.98
N ARG A 86 -2.01 -13.69 -13.81
CA ARG A 86 -2.80 -13.04 -14.88
C ARG A 86 -2.35 -11.61 -15.20
N ASN A 87 -1.71 -10.93 -14.25
CA ASN A 87 -1.25 -9.53 -14.41
C ASN A 87 0.27 -9.43 -14.66
N GLN A 88 0.94 -10.55 -14.96
CA GLN A 88 2.40 -10.59 -15.13
C GLN A 88 2.95 -9.62 -16.18
N ALA A 89 2.22 -9.37 -17.28
CA ALA A 89 2.63 -8.42 -18.29
C ALA A 89 2.70 -6.98 -17.73
N ASP A 90 1.64 -6.55 -17.05
CA ASP A 90 1.56 -5.23 -16.43
C ASP A 90 2.57 -5.07 -15.29
N LEU A 91 2.79 -6.12 -14.49
CA LEU A 91 3.79 -6.11 -13.42
C LEU A 91 5.22 -5.98 -13.97
N ARG A 92 5.56 -6.67 -15.07
CA ARG A 92 6.86 -6.49 -15.73
C ARG A 92 7.01 -5.07 -16.30
N MET A 93 5.96 -4.52 -16.89
CA MET A 93 5.95 -3.14 -17.36
C MET A 93 6.17 -2.15 -16.20
N LEU A 94 5.52 -2.37 -15.06
CA LEU A 94 5.73 -1.56 -13.85
C LEU A 94 7.21 -1.59 -13.42
N VAL A 95 7.83 -2.78 -13.36
CA VAL A 95 9.25 -2.91 -13.02
C VAL A 95 10.15 -2.17 -14.02
N ALA A 96 9.86 -2.28 -15.33
CA ALA A 96 10.60 -1.56 -16.36
C ALA A 96 10.48 -0.04 -16.20
N VAL A 97 9.27 0.48 -15.97
CA VAL A 97 9.02 1.91 -15.73
C VAL A 97 9.76 2.39 -14.49
N LEU A 98 9.70 1.66 -13.37
CA LEU A 98 10.46 2.01 -12.15
C LEU A 98 11.97 2.05 -12.41
N GLY A 99 12.49 1.13 -13.22
CA GLY A 99 13.88 1.14 -13.68
C GLY A 99 14.22 2.40 -14.47
N GLN A 100 13.41 2.76 -15.47
CA GLN A 100 13.62 3.95 -16.28
C GLN A 100 13.53 5.25 -15.47
N LEU A 101 12.57 5.35 -14.55
CA LEU A 101 12.45 6.51 -13.65
C LEU A 101 13.68 6.66 -12.75
N ARG A 102 14.23 5.56 -12.24
CA ARG A 102 15.47 5.58 -11.46
C ARG A 102 16.66 6.06 -12.29
N GLU A 103 16.81 5.57 -13.52
CA GLU A 103 17.90 6.01 -14.41
C GLU A 103 17.74 7.48 -14.80
N ALA A 104 16.52 7.97 -15.04
CA ALA A 104 16.29 9.39 -15.30
C ALA A 104 16.74 10.30 -14.14
N VAL A 105 16.50 9.89 -12.88
CA VAL A 105 17.00 10.61 -11.70
C VAL A 105 18.52 10.58 -11.62
N LYS A 106 19.17 9.44 -11.89
CA LYS A 106 20.63 9.33 -11.93
C LYS A 106 21.25 10.23 -13.00
N SER A 107 20.70 10.22 -14.21
CA SER A 107 21.14 11.06 -15.32
C SER A 107 20.96 12.56 -15.03
N ASN A 108 20.04 12.92 -14.13
CA ASN A 108 19.89 14.28 -13.60
C ASN A 108 20.82 14.57 -12.40
N GLY A 109 21.90 13.80 -12.21
CA GLY A 109 22.85 13.97 -11.11
C GLY A 109 22.25 13.71 -9.72
N GLY A 110 21.21 12.88 -9.64
CA GLY A 110 20.49 12.59 -8.38
C GLY A 110 19.54 13.69 -7.93
N LYS A 111 19.33 14.74 -8.75
CA LYS A 111 18.39 15.83 -8.46
C LYS A 111 16.95 15.41 -8.74
N HIS A 112 16.02 16.17 -8.19
CA HIS A 112 14.57 15.90 -8.31
C HIS A 112 14.10 15.92 -9.77
N CYS A 113 13.26 14.96 -10.12
CA CYS A 113 12.57 14.86 -11.40
C CYS A 113 11.05 14.84 -11.19
N VAL A 114 10.30 15.29 -12.18
CA VAL A 114 8.84 15.20 -12.24
C VAL A 114 8.47 14.28 -13.40
N ALA A 115 7.64 13.27 -13.13
CA ALA A 115 7.11 12.38 -14.18
C ALA A 115 5.64 12.71 -14.43
N ILE A 116 5.28 12.93 -15.70
CA ILE A 116 3.91 13.20 -16.14
C ILE A 116 3.48 12.07 -17.06
N CYS A 117 2.35 11.43 -16.74
CA CYS A 117 1.75 10.40 -17.58
C CYS A 117 0.60 11.01 -18.39
N GLU A 118 0.79 11.16 -19.70
CA GLU A 118 -0.25 11.62 -20.61
C GLU A 118 -1.13 10.44 -21.04
N LYS A 119 -2.33 10.39 -20.45
CA LYS A 119 -3.27 9.27 -20.63
C LYS A 119 -4.08 9.36 -21.91
N LYS A 120 -4.13 10.53 -22.58
CA LYS A 120 -4.88 10.70 -23.83
C LYS A 120 -4.14 10.16 -25.05
N LEU A 121 -2.83 9.92 -24.93
CA LEU A 121 -2.02 9.28 -25.97
C LEU A 121 -2.20 7.75 -25.96
N PHE A 122 -2.07 7.13 -27.12
CA PHE A 122 -2.10 5.68 -27.27
C PHE A 122 -0.89 5.20 -28.09
N PRO A 123 0.11 4.54 -27.46
CA PRO A 123 0.15 4.17 -26.04
C PRO A 123 0.33 5.39 -25.11
N PRO A 124 -0.07 5.29 -23.82
CA PRO A 124 0.23 6.33 -22.83
C PRO A 124 1.73 6.59 -22.76
N VAL A 125 2.11 7.86 -22.64
CA VAL A 125 3.51 8.28 -22.56
C VAL A 125 3.81 8.81 -21.17
N ILE A 126 4.97 8.44 -20.62
CA ILE A 126 5.51 9.03 -19.38
C ILE A 126 6.67 9.93 -19.78
N GLU A 127 6.52 11.23 -19.58
CA GLU A 127 7.57 12.22 -19.80
C GLU A 127 8.21 12.58 -18.46
N VAL A 128 9.54 12.67 -18.44
CA VAL A 128 10.31 12.99 -17.23
C VAL A 128 11.04 14.31 -17.42
N PHE A 129 10.77 15.24 -16.53
CA PHE A 129 11.34 16.58 -16.53
C PHE A 129 12.25 16.78 -15.31
N GLN A 130 13.28 17.60 -15.45
CA GLN A 130 14.03 18.09 -14.29
C GLN A 130 13.14 19.01 -13.47
N SER A 131 13.11 18.83 -12.15
CA SER A 131 12.37 19.73 -11.27
C SER A 131 13.07 21.09 -11.22
N THR A 132 12.31 22.16 -11.50
CA THR A 132 12.75 23.55 -11.28
C THR A 132 12.47 24.02 -9.86
N THR A 133 11.69 23.26 -9.09
CA THR A 133 11.32 23.63 -7.70
C THR A 133 12.31 23.01 -6.72
N ALA A 134 12.78 23.81 -5.76
CA ALA A 134 13.60 23.37 -4.63
C ALA A 134 12.80 22.62 -3.54
N LYS A 135 11.50 22.38 -3.74
CA LYS A 135 10.64 21.72 -2.78
C LYS A 135 11.02 20.25 -2.69
N MET A 136 11.67 19.89 -1.59
CA MET A 136 12.09 18.52 -1.36
C MET A 136 10.90 17.63 -1.02
N ALA A 137 10.85 16.44 -1.62
CA ALA A 137 9.84 15.43 -1.31
C ALA A 137 10.04 14.80 0.08
N VAL A 138 11.27 14.83 0.61
CA VAL A 138 11.63 14.28 1.92
C VAL A 138 12.14 15.43 2.80
N PRO A 139 11.58 15.65 3.99
CA PRO A 139 12.11 16.59 4.98
C PRO A 139 13.56 16.30 5.41
N ASP A 140 14.37 17.33 5.67
CA ASP A 140 15.79 17.20 6.02
C ASP A 140 16.02 16.32 7.26
N ASN A 141 15.15 16.45 8.28
CA ASN A 141 15.25 15.67 9.51
C ASN A 141 15.07 14.16 9.30
N LEU A 142 14.43 13.73 8.21
CA LEU A 142 14.30 12.32 7.83
C LEU A 142 15.48 11.85 6.98
N ARG A 143 16.04 12.72 6.12
CA ARG A 143 17.22 12.39 5.31
C ARG A 143 18.40 11.99 6.18
N GLY A 144 18.71 12.81 7.20
CA GLY A 144 19.83 12.54 8.12
C GLY A 144 19.72 11.22 8.89
N LYS A 145 18.48 10.74 9.12
CA LYS A 145 18.24 9.50 9.89
C LYS A 145 18.25 8.25 9.03
N ILE A 146 17.75 8.35 7.79
CA ILE A 146 17.47 7.18 6.94
C ILE A 146 18.59 6.98 5.90
N TRP A 147 19.23 8.05 5.43
CA TRP A 147 20.29 7.99 4.42
C TRP A 147 21.70 8.22 4.98
N ASP A 148 21.87 9.16 5.93
CA ASP A 148 23.21 9.56 6.37
C ASP A 148 23.78 8.67 7.50
N ALA A 149 22.97 7.76 8.07
CA ALA A 149 23.41 6.82 9.12
C ALA A 149 24.47 5.80 8.63
N GLU A 150 24.58 5.56 7.32
CA GLU A 150 25.61 4.67 6.76
C GLU A 150 26.90 5.39 6.34
N ALA A 151 26.94 6.73 6.38
CA ALA A 151 28.11 7.53 6.04
C ALA A 151 29.05 7.78 7.25
N GLY A 152 29.06 6.88 8.24
CA GLY A 152 29.91 6.92 9.42
C GLY A 152 31.37 6.61 9.10
N GLY A 153 32.03 7.53 8.41
CA GLY A 153 33.46 7.52 8.14
C GLY A 153 34.30 7.57 9.43
N HIS A 154 35.31 6.71 9.44
CA HIS A 154 36.48 6.67 10.32
C HIS A 154 36.94 8.06 10.81
N PRO A 155 37.26 8.24 12.10
CA PRO A 155 37.77 9.51 12.61
C PRO A 155 39.13 9.81 11.97
N LYS A 156 39.22 10.86 11.15
CA LYS A 156 40.52 11.40 10.73
C LYS A 156 41.17 12.03 11.95
N GLY A 157 42.37 11.54 12.26
CA GLY A 157 43.18 11.97 13.40
C GLY A 157 43.40 13.48 13.43
N SER A 158 43.38 14.00 14.66
CA SER A 158 43.76 15.37 14.98
C SER A 158 45.29 15.45 14.99
N THR A 159 45.85 16.23 14.08
CA THR A 159 47.19 16.79 14.22
C THR A 159 47.06 18.19 14.80
N HIS A 160 47.45 18.36 16.05
CA HIS A 160 48.10 19.55 16.58
C HIS A 160 48.98 19.15 17.76
#